data_AF-A0A7L2QJS7-F1
#
_entry.id   AF-A0A7L2QJS7-F1
#
_cell.length_a   1.000
_cell.length_b   1.000
_cell.length_c   1.000
_cell.angle_alpha   90.00
_cell.angle_beta   90.00
_cell.angle_gamma   90.00
#
_symmetry.space_group_name_H-M   'P 1'
#
loop_
_entity.id
_entity.type
_entity.pdbx_description
1 polymer ?
#
loop_
_entity_poly.entity_id
_entity_poly.type
_entity_poly.pdbx_seq_one_letter_code
_entity_poly.pdbx_strand_id
1 'polypeptide(L)'
;RKFVEEKMGSKYVKGRSIDLSEVYKESSPSSPLFFILSPGVDPLKDVEALDIPLAGTRLGFTIDNGKIHNVSLGQGQEVVAEHAMEIAAAEGHWVILQNIHLVARWLGTLEKLVEHHSLESHPEYRLFMSAEPAPSPETHIIPQGLLDNSIKITSEPPTGMRANLHGALDLFTQETLEQCSKESEFRCILFALCYFHAAVAERRRFGTQGWNRSYPFNNGDLTVSVNVLHNYLEANAKVPWDDLRYLFGEIMYGGHITDDWDRRLCRTYLSEYVQPEML
;
A
#
# COMPACT_ATOMS: atom_id res chain seq x y z
N ARG A 1 -10.40 -24.58 -5.85
CA ARG A 1 -11.19 -23.73 -4.91
C ARG A 1 -12.28 -24.53 -4.19
N LYS A 2 -13.40 -24.92 -4.84
CA LYS A 2 -14.53 -25.62 -4.19
C LYS A 2 -14.12 -26.86 -3.36
N PHE A 3 -13.21 -27.68 -3.89
CA PHE A 3 -12.68 -28.84 -3.17
C PHE A 3 -11.99 -28.47 -1.84
N VAL A 4 -11.12 -27.47 -1.83
CA VAL A 4 -10.43 -27.01 -0.62
C VAL A 4 -11.41 -26.40 0.38
N GLU A 5 -12.39 -25.64 -0.12
CA GLU A 5 -13.46 -25.08 0.71
C GLU A 5 -14.29 -26.16 1.40
N GLU A 6 -14.64 -27.22 0.68
CA GLU A 6 -15.40 -28.34 1.21
C GLU A 6 -14.59 -29.14 2.24
N LYS A 7 -13.29 -29.36 1.99
CA LYS A 7 -12.46 -30.22 2.83
C LYS A 7 -11.83 -29.51 4.03
N MET A 8 -11.53 -28.22 3.91
CA MET A 8 -10.79 -27.47 4.94
C MET A 8 -11.57 -26.25 5.45
N GLY A 9 -12.65 -25.86 4.77
CA GLY A 9 -13.49 -24.72 5.13
C GLY A 9 -13.16 -23.45 4.33
N SER A 10 -14.12 -22.52 4.33
CA SER A 10 -14.05 -21.27 3.54
C SER A 10 -12.91 -20.33 3.91
N LYS A 11 -12.34 -20.48 5.12
CA LYS A 11 -11.17 -19.70 5.56
C LYS A 11 -9.89 -19.96 4.75
N TYR A 12 -9.81 -21.08 4.03
CA TYR A 12 -8.64 -21.42 3.19
C TYR A 12 -8.81 -21.02 1.71
N VAL A 13 -9.93 -20.39 1.34
CA VAL A 13 -10.25 -19.97 -0.04
C VAL A 13 -10.79 -18.55 -0.17
N LYS A 14 -11.06 -17.88 0.94
CA LYS A 14 -11.35 -16.44 0.97
C LYS A 14 -10.04 -15.72 1.28
N GLY A 15 -9.70 -14.68 0.51
CA GLY A 15 -8.62 -13.77 0.85
C GLY A 15 -8.89 -13.22 2.25
N ARG A 16 -7.97 -13.45 3.17
CA ARG A 16 -8.11 -13.05 4.56
C ARG A 16 -7.48 -11.67 4.69
N SER A 17 -8.24 -10.68 5.17
CA SER A 17 -7.61 -9.46 5.69
C SER A 17 -6.77 -9.89 6.89
N ILE A 18 -5.47 -9.59 6.85
CA ILE A 18 -4.55 -9.94 7.93
C ILE A 18 -4.80 -8.94 9.06
N ASP A 19 -5.16 -9.45 10.24
CA ASP A 19 -5.17 -8.65 11.46
C ASP A 19 -3.73 -8.57 11.96
N LEU A 20 -3.06 -7.47 11.64
CA LEU A 20 -1.66 -7.26 12.02
C LEU A 20 -1.47 -7.29 13.54
N SER A 21 -2.53 -7.01 14.31
CA SER A 21 -2.45 -7.01 15.78
C SER A 21 -2.31 -8.42 16.34
N GLU A 22 -2.89 -9.42 15.68
CA GLU A 22 -2.69 -10.84 16.01
C GLU A 22 -1.31 -11.31 15.54
N VAL A 23 -0.87 -10.89 14.35
CA VAL A 23 0.47 -11.24 13.84
C VAL A 23 1.58 -10.64 14.73
N TYR A 24 1.37 -9.43 15.24
CA TYR A 24 2.27 -8.82 16.21
C TYR A 24 2.44 -9.65 17.48
N LYS A 25 1.36 -10.24 18.02
CA LYS A 25 1.42 -11.09 19.23
C LYS A 25 2.26 -12.35 19.02
N GLU A 26 2.36 -12.83 17.78
CA GLU A 26 3.18 -13.98 17.41
C GLU A 26 4.65 -13.59 17.12
N SER A 27 4.92 -12.29 16.95
CA SER A 27 6.27 -11.78 16.68
C SER A 27 7.13 -11.66 17.94
N SER A 28 8.45 -11.79 17.76
CA SER A 28 9.46 -11.72 18.80
C SER A 28 10.76 -11.15 18.23
N PRO A 29 11.78 -10.87 19.06
CA PRO A 29 13.11 -10.56 18.56
C PRO A 29 13.71 -11.60 17.60
N SER A 30 13.37 -12.87 17.80
CA SER A 30 13.82 -13.99 16.98
C SER A 30 12.95 -14.28 15.77
N SER A 31 11.74 -13.72 15.73
CA SER A 31 10.76 -13.89 14.66
C SER A 31 10.33 -12.53 14.12
N PRO A 32 11.19 -11.83 13.36
CA PRO A 32 10.87 -10.52 12.78
C PRO A 32 9.73 -10.61 11.76
N LEU A 33 9.08 -9.48 11.49
CA LEU A 33 8.00 -9.36 10.52
C LEU A 33 8.57 -8.93 9.16
N PHE A 34 8.27 -9.68 8.10
CA PHE A 34 8.73 -9.39 6.74
C PHE A 34 7.54 -9.09 5.82
N PHE A 35 7.43 -7.86 5.37
CA PHE A 35 6.41 -7.40 4.43
C PHE A 35 6.91 -7.56 3.00
N ILE A 36 6.22 -8.42 2.25
CA ILE A 36 6.40 -8.55 0.82
C ILE A 36 5.52 -7.48 0.16
N LEU A 37 6.17 -6.50 -0.46
CA LEU A 37 5.52 -5.34 -1.05
C LEU A 37 4.85 -5.74 -2.37
N SER A 38 3.55 -5.40 -2.47
CA SER A 38 2.86 -5.33 -3.76
C SER A 38 2.91 -3.89 -4.27
N PRO A 39 2.94 -3.65 -5.59
CA PRO A 39 2.92 -2.30 -6.14
C PRO A 39 1.74 -1.48 -5.61
N GLY A 40 2.04 -0.29 -5.06
CA GLY A 40 1.03 0.64 -4.54
C GLY A 40 0.55 0.37 -3.12
N VAL A 41 1.14 -0.61 -2.41
CA VAL A 41 0.86 -0.87 -0.99
C VAL A 41 2.01 -0.37 -0.12
N ASP A 42 1.66 0.36 0.94
CA ASP A 42 2.63 0.90 1.90
C ASP A 42 2.44 0.25 3.29
N PRO A 43 3.34 -0.64 3.72
CA PRO A 43 3.24 -1.33 5.02
C PRO A 43 3.55 -0.41 6.20
N LEU A 44 4.09 0.80 5.98
CA LEU A 44 4.38 1.71 7.09
C LEU A 44 3.11 2.17 7.77
N LYS A 45 2.10 2.57 7.00
CA LYS A 45 0.79 2.99 7.54
C LYS A 45 0.12 1.89 8.33
N ASP A 46 0.29 0.65 7.87
CA ASP A 46 -0.23 -0.55 8.50
C ASP A 46 0.45 -0.83 9.85
N VAL A 47 1.78 -0.63 9.94
CA VAL A 47 2.55 -0.77 11.19
C VAL A 47 2.32 0.42 12.13
N GLU A 48 2.22 1.64 11.62
CA GLU A 48 1.85 2.83 12.41
C GLU A 48 0.42 2.70 12.97
N ALA A 49 -0.50 2.09 12.21
CA ALA A 49 -1.85 1.80 12.69
C ALA A 49 -1.91 0.74 13.80
N LEU A 50 -0.85 -0.07 14.01
CA LEU A 50 -0.76 -0.96 15.18
C LEU A 50 -0.60 -0.20 16.51
N ASP A 51 -0.20 1.07 16.45
CA ASP A 51 -0.16 1.95 17.63
C ASP A 51 -1.57 2.44 18.03
N ILE A 52 -2.61 2.08 17.27
CA ILE A 52 -4.02 2.30 17.57
C ILE A 52 -4.53 1.05 18.35
N PRO A 53 -5.24 1.23 19.48
CA PRO A 53 -4.98 0.54 20.74
C PRO A 53 -5.29 -0.96 20.75
N LEU A 54 -4.26 -1.77 20.93
CA LEU A 54 -4.40 -3.11 21.48
C LEU A 54 -4.84 -3.00 22.96
N ALA A 55 -6.07 -3.43 23.24
CA ALA A 55 -6.54 -3.78 24.59
C ALA A 55 -6.47 -2.66 25.66
N GLY A 56 -6.87 -1.43 25.32
CA GLY A 56 -7.09 -0.37 26.32
C GLY A 56 -5.83 0.13 27.04
N THR A 57 -4.64 -0.30 26.60
CA THR A 57 -3.35 0.19 27.08
C THR A 57 -2.63 0.75 25.87
N ARG A 58 -2.43 2.07 25.81
CA ARG A 58 -1.62 2.68 24.75
C ARG A 58 -0.21 2.10 24.89
N LEU A 59 0.26 1.38 23.88
CA LEU A 59 1.60 0.81 23.87
C LEU A 59 2.67 1.91 23.97
N GLY A 60 2.33 3.16 23.62
CA GLY A 60 3.19 4.32 23.90
C GLY A 60 4.46 4.33 23.06
N PHE A 61 4.49 3.51 22.01
CA PHE A 61 5.52 3.45 21.00
C PHE A 61 5.09 4.36 19.84
N THR A 62 5.01 5.67 20.07
CA THR A 62 4.90 6.64 18.98
C THR A 62 6.30 7.01 18.49
N ILE A 63 6.42 7.41 17.22
CA ILE A 63 7.64 8.06 16.70
C ILE A 63 8.01 9.27 17.60
N ASP A 64 7.01 9.99 18.09
CA ASP A 64 7.16 11.13 19.01
C ASP A 64 7.74 10.79 20.38
N ASN A 65 7.66 9.53 20.82
CA ASN A 65 8.26 9.05 22.06
C ASN A 65 9.66 8.44 21.85
N GLY A 66 10.19 8.45 20.62
CA GLY A 66 11.55 7.98 20.29
C GLY A 66 11.74 6.46 20.32
N LYS A 67 10.66 5.69 20.41
CA LYS A 67 10.71 4.22 20.54
C LYS A 67 10.43 3.45 19.24
N ILE A 68 10.21 4.17 18.14
CA ILE A 68 10.13 3.60 16.78
C ILE A 68 11.23 4.25 15.94
N HIS A 69 12.07 3.43 15.34
CA HIS A 69 13.12 3.83 14.41
C HIS A 69 12.70 3.42 13.00
N ASN A 70 12.30 4.38 12.17
CA ASN A 70 11.94 4.11 10.77
C ASN A 70 13.09 4.52 9.84
N VAL A 71 13.63 3.57 9.08
CA VAL A 71 14.75 3.77 8.18
C VAL A 71 14.39 3.26 6.79
N SER A 72 14.24 4.18 5.83
CA SER A 72 14.08 3.82 4.42
C SER A 72 15.44 3.56 3.78
N LEU A 73 15.71 2.31 3.38
CA LEU A 73 17.03 1.94 2.89
C LEU A 73 17.26 2.41 1.45
N GLY A 74 18.43 3.00 1.28
CA GLY A 74 19.01 3.48 0.04
C GLY A 74 20.51 3.64 0.24
N GLN A 75 21.21 4.25 -0.71
CA GLN A 75 22.66 4.39 -0.64
C GLN A 75 23.09 5.15 0.63
N GLY A 76 23.87 4.51 1.49
CA GLY A 76 24.44 5.12 2.70
C GLY A 76 23.55 5.10 3.94
N GLN A 77 22.36 4.48 3.88
CA GLN A 77 21.44 4.35 5.02
C GLN A 77 21.72 3.11 5.89
N GLU A 78 22.63 2.24 5.46
CA GLU A 78 22.96 0.98 6.15
C GLU A 78 23.47 1.24 7.56
N VAL A 79 24.37 2.21 7.73
CA VAL A 79 24.94 2.57 9.05
C VAL A 79 23.87 3.11 10.01
N VAL A 80 22.89 3.85 9.49
CA VAL A 80 21.77 4.35 10.29
C VAL A 80 20.88 3.19 10.74
N ALA A 81 20.63 2.22 9.86
CA ALA A 81 19.88 1.01 10.19
C ALA A 81 20.58 0.16 11.25
N GLU A 82 21.89 -0.05 11.12
CA GLU A 82 22.70 -0.78 12.12
C GLU A 82 22.59 -0.12 13.51
N HIS A 83 22.79 1.20 13.57
CA HIS A 83 22.71 1.93 14.82
C HIS A 83 21.31 1.91 15.45
N ALA A 84 20.26 2.03 14.62
CA ALA A 84 18.88 1.90 15.07
C ALA A 84 18.59 0.51 15.65
N MET A 85 19.10 -0.55 15.02
CA MET A 85 18.97 -1.93 15.52
C MET A 85 19.68 -2.13 16.85
N GLU A 86 20.89 -1.57 17.02
CA GLU A 86 21.64 -1.65 18.28
C GLU A 86 20.90 -0.98 19.44
N ILE A 87 20.47 0.27 19.26
CA ILE A 87 19.70 1.00 20.29
C ILE A 87 18.42 0.25 20.61
N ALA A 88 17.69 -0.17 19.59
CA ALA A 88 16.40 -0.82 19.78
C ALA A 88 16.51 -2.18 20.44
N ALA A 89 17.56 -2.94 20.13
CA ALA A 89 17.84 -4.21 20.78
C ALA A 89 18.15 -4.02 22.27
N ALA A 90 18.85 -2.95 22.65
CA ALA A 90 19.17 -2.66 24.06
C ALA A 90 17.96 -2.11 24.84
N GLU A 91 17.18 -1.22 24.23
CA GLU A 91 16.11 -0.46 24.91
C GLU A 91 14.70 -1.05 24.71
N GLY A 92 14.55 -2.07 23.86
CA GLY A 92 13.26 -2.67 23.56
C GLY A 92 12.39 -1.84 22.63
N HIS A 93 13.01 -1.15 21.67
CA HIS A 93 12.31 -0.33 20.69
C HIS A 93 11.94 -1.13 19.45
N TRP A 94 11.18 -0.50 18.56
CA TRP A 94 10.83 -1.06 17.27
C TRP A 94 11.68 -0.46 16.16
N VAL A 95 12.05 -1.28 15.19
CA VAL A 95 12.79 -0.84 14.01
C VAL A 95 12.03 -1.25 12.76
N ILE A 96 11.80 -0.28 11.88
CA ILE A 96 11.16 -0.47 10.58
C ILE A 96 12.21 -0.21 9.50
N LEU A 97 12.67 -1.26 8.83
CA LEU A 97 13.60 -1.19 7.71
C LEU A 97 12.82 -1.30 6.40
N GLN A 98 12.72 -0.21 5.66
CA GLN A 98 12.00 -0.22 4.39
C GLN A 98 12.91 -0.48 3.21
N ASN A 99 12.40 -1.16 2.19
CA ASN A 99 13.04 -1.33 0.90
C ASN A 99 14.42 -2.00 0.98
N ILE A 100 14.57 -3.04 1.82
CA ILE A 100 15.87 -3.69 2.06
C ILE A 100 16.49 -4.27 0.77
N HIS A 101 15.67 -4.60 -0.23
CA HIS A 101 16.10 -5.07 -1.55
C HIS A 101 16.96 -4.04 -2.32
N LEU A 102 16.91 -2.74 -1.97
CA LEU A 102 17.71 -1.69 -2.58
C LEU A 102 19.18 -1.71 -2.15
N VAL A 103 19.50 -2.38 -1.04
CA VAL A 103 20.86 -2.47 -0.47
C VAL A 103 21.39 -3.91 -0.50
N ALA A 104 21.34 -4.55 -1.68
CA ALA A 104 21.65 -5.97 -1.85
C ALA A 104 22.99 -6.44 -1.24
N ARG A 105 24.03 -5.60 -1.28
CA ARG A 105 25.36 -5.92 -0.71
C ARG A 105 25.37 -6.01 0.81
N TRP A 106 24.43 -5.32 1.47
CA TRP A 106 24.34 -5.24 2.93
C TRP A 106 23.47 -6.34 3.53
N LEU A 107 22.64 -7.02 2.73
CA LEU A 107 21.69 -8.01 3.22
C LEU A 107 22.34 -9.16 4.02
N GLY A 108 23.57 -9.57 3.66
CA GLY A 108 24.31 -10.57 4.43
C GLY A 108 24.83 -10.07 5.78
N THR A 109 25.03 -8.76 5.94
CA THR A 109 25.30 -8.13 7.24
C THR A 109 24.03 -8.04 8.05
N LEU A 110 22.91 -7.62 7.43
CA LEU A 110 21.59 -7.60 8.06
C LEU A 110 21.22 -8.97 8.63
N GLU A 111 21.39 -10.05 7.87
CA GLU A 111 21.11 -11.42 8.33
C GLU A 111 21.85 -11.76 9.64
N LYS A 112 23.13 -11.42 9.74
CA LYS A 112 23.94 -11.63 10.95
C LYS A 112 23.48 -10.77 12.12
N LEU A 113 23.07 -9.53 11.86
CA LEU A 113 22.55 -8.63 12.89
C LEU A 113 21.23 -9.14 13.46
N VAL A 114 20.33 -9.60 12.59
CA VAL A 114 19.06 -10.23 13.00
C VAL A 114 19.32 -11.47 13.85
N GLU A 115 20.25 -12.34 13.42
CA GLU A 115 20.63 -13.52 14.21
C GLU A 115 21.22 -13.14 15.57
N HIS A 116 22.13 -12.17 15.63
CA HIS A 116 22.72 -11.71 16.88
C HIS A 116 21.68 -11.14 17.85
N HIS A 117 20.82 -10.24 17.38
CA HIS A 117 19.79 -9.63 18.22
C HIS A 117 18.66 -10.60 18.59
N SER A 118 18.51 -11.74 17.90
CA SER A 118 17.52 -12.75 18.26
C SER A 118 17.74 -13.37 19.64
N LEU A 119 18.98 -13.39 20.13
CA LEU A 119 19.38 -14.04 21.38
C LEU A 119 19.63 -13.05 22.53
N GLU A 120 20.15 -11.86 22.21
CA GLU A 120 20.70 -10.93 23.21
C GLU A 120 19.89 -9.63 23.40
N SER A 121 18.76 -9.49 22.71
CA SER A 121 17.95 -8.25 22.78
C SER A 121 16.88 -8.27 23.86
N HIS A 122 16.37 -7.07 24.14
CA HIS A 122 15.25 -6.82 25.02
C HIS A 122 13.98 -7.55 24.52
N PRO A 123 13.16 -8.17 25.39
CA PRO A 123 11.97 -8.93 24.98
C PRO A 123 10.94 -8.17 24.15
N GLU A 124 10.86 -6.84 24.32
CA GLU A 124 9.98 -5.95 23.56
C GLU A 124 10.57 -5.47 22.22
N TYR A 125 11.83 -5.79 21.92
CA TYR A 125 12.43 -5.45 20.63
C TYR A 125 11.63 -6.10 19.49
N ARG A 126 11.31 -5.30 18.47
CA ARG A 126 10.62 -5.79 17.27
C ARG A 126 11.27 -5.22 16.02
N LEU A 127 11.46 -6.08 15.03
CA LEU A 127 11.99 -5.72 13.73
C LEU A 127 10.95 -5.98 12.65
N PHE A 128 10.69 -4.95 11.86
CA PHE A 128 9.83 -4.95 10.70
C PHE A 128 10.70 -4.68 9.47
N MET A 129 10.61 -5.52 8.45
CA MET A 129 11.37 -5.38 7.20
C MET A 129 10.42 -5.34 6.02
N SER A 130 10.68 -4.52 5.00
CA SER A 130 9.92 -4.54 3.75
C SER A 130 10.80 -4.73 2.51
N ALA A 131 10.33 -5.55 1.57
CA ALA A 131 11.00 -5.76 0.29
C ALA A 131 10.02 -6.04 -0.85
N GLU A 132 10.36 -5.59 -2.05
CA GLU A 132 9.71 -6.07 -3.27
C GLU A 132 10.20 -7.49 -3.61
N PRO A 133 9.31 -8.36 -4.10
CA PRO A 133 9.71 -9.68 -4.57
C PRO A 133 10.56 -9.57 -5.83
N ALA A 134 11.56 -10.45 -5.96
CA ALA A 134 12.35 -10.53 -7.19
C ALA A 134 11.47 -10.94 -8.38
N PRO A 135 11.71 -10.41 -9.59
CA PRO A 135 10.89 -10.71 -10.77
C PRO A 135 11.02 -12.16 -11.25
N SER A 136 12.12 -12.83 -10.88
CA SER A 136 12.36 -14.25 -11.15
C SER A 136 13.15 -14.90 -10.02
N PRO A 137 13.02 -16.23 -9.80
CA PRO A 137 13.78 -16.95 -8.78
C PRO A 137 15.30 -16.78 -8.92
N GLU A 138 15.82 -16.68 -10.14
CA GLU A 138 17.25 -16.54 -10.44
C GLU A 138 17.80 -15.17 -10.04
N THR A 139 16.93 -14.17 -9.94
CA THR A 139 17.26 -12.79 -9.55
C THR A 139 17.01 -12.51 -8.06
N HIS A 140 16.69 -13.54 -7.28
CA HIS A 140 16.41 -13.37 -5.86
C HIS A 140 17.68 -13.01 -5.08
N ILE A 141 17.61 -11.93 -4.32
CA ILE A 141 18.75 -11.37 -3.57
C ILE A 141 18.57 -11.41 -2.05
N ILE A 142 17.37 -11.73 -1.55
CA ILE A 142 17.13 -11.76 -0.11
C ILE A 142 17.75 -13.05 0.47
N PRO A 143 18.61 -12.96 1.49
CA PRO A 143 19.17 -14.12 2.17
C PRO A 143 18.09 -15.06 2.70
N GLN A 144 18.35 -16.37 2.60
CA GLN A 144 17.41 -17.38 3.03
C GLN A 144 17.12 -17.29 4.53
N GLY A 145 18.11 -17.01 5.39
CA GLY A 145 17.90 -16.94 6.84
C GLY A 145 16.99 -15.78 7.25
N LEU A 146 17.03 -14.65 6.54
CA LEU A 146 16.06 -13.57 6.75
C LEU A 146 14.63 -14.00 6.43
N LEU A 147 14.45 -14.82 5.38
CA LEU A 147 13.14 -15.36 5.06
C LEU A 147 12.74 -16.43 6.06
N ASP A 148 13.55 -17.47 6.28
CA ASP A 148 13.21 -18.61 7.12
C ASP A 148 12.84 -18.21 8.55
N ASN A 149 13.57 -17.25 9.13
CA ASN A 149 13.37 -16.79 10.50
C ASN A 149 12.26 -15.72 10.65
N SER A 150 11.71 -15.19 9.54
CA SER A 150 10.67 -14.17 9.62
C SER A 150 9.26 -14.74 9.44
N ILE A 151 8.28 -14.00 9.97
CA ILE A 151 6.87 -14.14 9.64
C ILE A 151 6.61 -13.30 8.38
N LYS A 152 6.24 -13.96 7.28
CA LYS A 152 6.03 -13.31 5.99
C LYS A 152 4.59 -12.82 5.90
N ILE A 153 4.44 -11.54 5.62
CA ILE A 153 3.16 -10.87 5.41
C ILE A 153 3.10 -10.41 3.96
N THR A 154 2.07 -10.86 3.25
CA THR A 154 1.75 -10.37 1.91
C THR A 154 0.50 -9.51 2.02
N SER A 155 0.61 -8.22 1.71
CA SER A 155 -0.57 -7.39 1.48
C SER A 155 -0.84 -7.41 -0.03
N GLU A 156 -1.78 -8.26 -0.43
CA GLU A 156 -2.23 -8.32 -1.81
C GLU A 156 -3.29 -7.23 -2.02
N PRO A 157 -3.24 -6.47 -3.12
CA PRO A 157 -4.29 -5.50 -3.42
C PRO A 157 -5.63 -6.23 -3.53
N PRO A 158 -6.73 -5.60 -3.07
CA PRO A 158 -8.05 -6.21 -3.13
C PRO A 158 -8.37 -6.69 -4.55
N THR A 159 -8.67 -7.98 -4.72
CA THR A 159 -8.99 -8.50 -6.05
C THR A 159 -10.48 -8.40 -6.35
N GLY A 160 -10.82 -7.80 -7.48
CA GLY A 160 -12.16 -7.71 -8.01
C GLY A 160 -12.75 -6.30 -7.91
N MET A 161 -13.58 -5.93 -8.89
CA MET A 161 -14.20 -4.60 -9.00
C MET A 161 -14.85 -4.12 -7.69
N ARG A 162 -15.59 -4.99 -7.00
CA ARG A 162 -16.24 -4.64 -5.74
C ARG A 162 -15.23 -4.24 -4.66
N ALA A 163 -14.17 -5.02 -4.49
CA ALA A 163 -13.18 -4.79 -3.45
C ALA A 163 -12.35 -3.53 -3.74
N ASN A 164 -11.95 -3.32 -4.99
CA ASN A 164 -11.26 -2.09 -5.39
C ASN A 164 -12.15 -0.86 -5.28
N LEU A 165 -13.44 -0.95 -5.59
CA LEU A 165 -14.36 0.18 -5.42
C LEU A 165 -14.51 0.56 -3.95
N HIS A 166 -14.66 -0.43 -3.05
CA HIS A 166 -14.69 -0.15 -1.62
C HIS A 166 -13.35 0.46 -1.14
N GLY A 167 -12.22 -0.13 -1.53
CA GLY A 167 -10.90 0.41 -1.18
C GLY A 167 -10.68 1.85 -1.69
N ALA A 168 -11.19 2.19 -2.87
CA ALA A 168 -11.16 3.55 -3.40
C ALA A 168 -12.05 4.53 -2.61
N LEU A 169 -13.22 4.09 -2.16
CA LEU A 169 -14.14 4.90 -1.35
C LEU A 169 -13.62 5.11 0.08
N ASP A 170 -12.97 4.10 0.66
CA ASP A 170 -12.42 4.15 2.02
C ASP A 170 -11.28 5.18 2.17
N LEU A 171 -10.76 5.70 1.05
CA LEU A 171 -9.80 6.82 1.05
C LEU A 171 -10.43 8.16 1.44
N PHE A 172 -11.77 8.27 1.41
CA PHE A 172 -12.48 9.53 1.57
C PHE A 172 -13.42 9.48 2.76
N THR A 173 -13.30 10.48 3.64
CA THR A 173 -14.12 10.61 4.83
C THR A 173 -15.47 11.27 4.53
N GLN A 174 -16.40 11.19 5.47
CA GLN A 174 -17.67 11.94 5.38
C GLN A 174 -17.42 13.45 5.21
N GLU A 175 -16.43 14.00 5.91
CA GLU A 175 -16.00 15.40 5.76
C GLU A 175 -15.57 15.71 4.32
N THR A 176 -14.84 14.80 3.67
CA THR A 176 -14.45 14.95 2.26
C THR A 176 -15.69 15.01 1.36
N LEU A 177 -16.74 14.25 1.65
CA LEU A 177 -17.98 14.22 0.86
C LEU A 177 -18.86 15.47 1.08
N GLU A 178 -18.60 16.24 2.12
CA GLU A 178 -19.36 17.44 2.54
C GLU A 178 -18.59 18.75 2.31
N GLN A 179 -17.32 18.68 1.87
CA GLN A 179 -16.46 19.86 1.74
C GLN A 179 -16.86 20.80 0.58
N CYS A 180 -17.56 20.31 -0.43
CA CYS A 180 -17.89 21.07 -1.64
C CYS A 180 -19.27 21.71 -1.54
N SER A 181 -19.39 22.97 -1.95
CA SER A 181 -20.65 23.72 -2.03
C SER A 181 -21.67 23.06 -2.99
N LYS A 182 -21.18 22.32 -4.00
CA LYS A 182 -21.97 21.56 -4.97
C LYS A 182 -21.98 20.07 -4.60
N GLU A 183 -22.55 19.75 -3.44
CA GLU A 183 -22.46 18.41 -2.84
C GLU A 183 -22.94 17.29 -3.78
N SER A 184 -24.04 17.49 -4.50
CA SER A 184 -24.61 16.47 -5.38
C SER A 184 -23.67 16.13 -6.52
N GLU A 185 -23.17 17.15 -7.21
CA GLU A 185 -22.25 17.02 -8.33
C GLU A 185 -20.91 16.45 -7.89
N PHE A 186 -20.39 16.94 -6.77
CA PHE A 186 -19.13 16.46 -6.21
C PHE A 186 -19.22 14.97 -5.84
N ARG A 187 -20.26 14.55 -5.11
CA ARG A 187 -20.44 13.15 -4.70
C ARG A 187 -20.63 12.22 -5.89
N CYS A 188 -21.44 12.62 -6.88
CA CYS A 188 -21.65 11.82 -8.09
C CYS A 188 -20.34 11.62 -8.87
N ILE A 189 -19.59 12.70 -9.12
CA ILE A 189 -18.35 12.61 -9.90
C ILE A 189 -17.24 11.90 -9.11
N LEU A 190 -17.14 12.11 -7.79
CA LEU A 190 -16.23 11.37 -6.92
C LEU A 190 -16.51 9.87 -7.00
N PHE A 191 -17.77 9.45 -6.92
CA PHE A 191 -18.12 8.04 -7.03
C PHE A 191 -17.73 7.46 -8.40
N ALA A 192 -17.98 8.19 -9.49
CA ALA A 192 -17.52 7.76 -10.82
C ALA A 192 -16.00 7.69 -10.93
N LEU A 193 -15.26 8.59 -10.28
CA LEU A 193 -13.79 8.51 -10.20
C LEU A 193 -13.32 7.29 -9.42
N CYS A 194 -13.96 6.96 -8.30
CA CYS A 194 -13.65 5.73 -7.56
C CYS A 194 -13.93 4.48 -8.41
N TYR A 195 -15.04 4.47 -9.15
CA TYR A 195 -15.37 3.38 -10.07
C TYR A 195 -14.36 3.27 -11.23
N PHE A 196 -14.00 4.40 -11.83
CA PHE A 196 -12.96 4.50 -12.84
C PHE A 196 -11.62 3.96 -12.32
N HIS A 197 -11.18 4.43 -11.14
CA HIS A 197 -9.95 3.98 -10.48
C HIS A 197 -9.95 2.47 -10.27
N ALA A 198 -11.05 1.92 -9.73
CA ALA A 198 -11.21 0.49 -9.53
C ALA A 198 -11.13 -0.31 -10.84
N ALA A 199 -11.72 0.22 -11.92
CA ALA A 199 -11.69 -0.40 -13.24
C ALA A 199 -10.27 -0.41 -13.83
N VAL A 200 -9.56 0.73 -13.82
CA VAL A 200 -8.20 0.79 -14.37
C VAL A 200 -7.21 -0.08 -13.59
N ALA A 201 -7.38 -0.17 -12.27
CA ALA A 201 -6.60 -1.06 -11.41
C ALA A 201 -6.88 -2.54 -11.70
N GLU A 202 -8.16 -2.96 -11.75
CA GLU A 202 -8.52 -4.35 -12.06
C GLU A 202 -8.06 -4.79 -13.44
N ARG A 203 -8.07 -3.88 -14.42
CA ARG A 203 -7.64 -4.20 -15.80
C ARG A 203 -6.21 -4.75 -15.85
N ARG A 204 -5.30 -4.33 -14.97
CA ARG A 204 -3.92 -4.85 -14.92
C ARG A 204 -3.85 -6.37 -14.77
N ARG A 205 -4.86 -6.97 -14.12
CA ARG A 205 -4.91 -8.42 -13.90
C ARG A 205 -5.06 -9.22 -15.19
N PHE A 206 -5.53 -8.59 -16.26
CA PHE A 206 -5.68 -9.22 -17.58
C PHE A 206 -4.42 -9.09 -18.44
N GLY A 207 -3.29 -8.65 -17.87
CA GLY A 207 -2.03 -8.49 -18.58
C GLY A 207 -2.21 -7.62 -19.82
N THR A 208 -1.69 -8.10 -20.96
CA THR A 208 -1.74 -7.38 -22.25
C THR A 208 -3.14 -7.17 -22.80
N GLN A 209 -4.15 -7.93 -22.36
CA GLN A 209 -5.56 -7.68 -22.74
C GLN A 209 -6.17 -6.52 -21.94
N GLY A 210 -5.63 -6.26 -20.75
CA GLY A 210 -6.00 -5.14 -19.89
C GLY A 210 -5.32 -3.84 -20.29
N TRP A 211 -3.99 -3.89 -20.37
CA TRP A 211 -3.12 -2.78 -20.75
C TRP A 211 -1.94 -3.33 -21.56
N ASN A 212 -1.54 -2.68 -22.64
CA ASN A 212 -0.38 -3.11 -23.41
C ASN A 212 0.91 -3.07 -22.57
N ARG A 213 1.00 -2.14 -21.62
CA ARG A 213 2.12 -2.02 -20.65
C ARG A 213 1.60 -1.94 -19.22
N SER A 214 2.47 -2.29 -18.26
CA SER A 214 2.18 -2.10 -16.84
C SER A 214 2.39 -0.65 -16.44
N TYR A 215 1.32 0.03 -16.02
CA TYR A 215 1.35 1.42 -15.54
C TYR A 215 1.20 1.47 -14.02
N PRO A 216 1.88 2.37 -13.30
CA PRO A 216 1.89 2.40 -11.84
C PRO A 216 0.82 3.33 -11.20
N PHE A 217 -0.39 3.42 -11.76
CA PHE A 217 -1.54 4.06 -11.08
C PHE A 217 -1.68 3.58 -9.63
N ASN A 218 -1.95 4.50 -8.72
CA ASN A 218 -2.02 4.29 -7.28
C ASN A 218 -3.09 5.20 -6.65
N ASN A 219 -3.31 5.05 -5.35
CA ASN A 219 -4.32 5.83 -4.61
C ASN A 219 -4.05 7.34 -4.64
N GLY A 220 -2.79 7.76 -4.79
CA GLY A 220 -2.42 9.17 -4.93
C GLY A 220 -3.02 9.81 -6.18
N ASP A 221 -3.08 9.10 -7.30
CA ASP A 221 -3.73 9.60 -8.53
C ASP A 221 -5.22 9.89 -8.30
N LEU A 222 -5.90 9.03 -7.56
CA LEU A 222 -7.30 9.19 -7.18
C LEU A 222 -7.50 10.36 -6.20
N THR A 223 -6.71 10.43 -5.12
CA THR A 223 -6.81 11.51 -4.14
C THR A 223 -6.55 12.88 -4.77
N VAL A 224 -5.52 13.01 -5.61
CA VAL A 224 -5.23 14.26 -6.33
C VAL A 224 -6.35 14.59 -7.32
N SER A 225 -6.90 13.61 -8.03
CA SER A 225 -8.04 13.83 -8.94
C SER A 225 -9.27 14.38 -8.19
N VAL A 226 -9.56 13.87 -6.99
CA VAL A 226 -10.68 14.36 -6.15
C VAL A 226 -10.40 15.78 -5.62
N ASN A 227 -9.16 16.11 -5.27
CA ASN A 227 -8.80 17.48 -4.89
C ASN A 227 -8.95 18.46 -6.07
N VAL A 228 -8.57 18.04 -7.28
CA VAL A 228 -8.78 18.83 -8.50
C VAL A 228 -10.26 18.99 -8.82
N LEU A 229 -11.05 17.92 -8.68
CA LEU A 229 -12.51 17.98 -8.81
C LEU A 229 -13.10 19.04 -7.89
N HIS A 230 -12.75 19.03 -6.61
CA HIS A 230 -13.22 20.00 -5.62
C HIS A 230 -12.90 21.43 -6.08
N ASN A 231 -11.64 21.71 -6.40
CA ASN A 231 -11.20 23.05 -6.79
C ASN A 231 -11.90 23.55 -8.07
N TYR A 232 -12.10 22.68 -9.05
CA TYR A 232 -12.79 23.04 -10.29
C TYR A 232 -14.29 23.27 -10.07
N LEU A 233 -14.95 22.47 -9.22
CA LEU A 233 -16.34 22.71 -8.89
C LEU A 233 -16.51 23.99 -8.09
N GLU A 234 -15.63 24.32 -7.15
CA GLU A 234 -15.70 25.60 -6.42
C GLU A 234 -15.46 26.81 -7.32
N ALA A 235 -14.50 26.72 -8.25
CA ALA A 235 -14.13 27.83 -9.12
C ALA A 235 -15.16 28.12 -10.23
N ASN A 236 -16.06 27.18 -10.54
CA ASN A 236 -16.96 27.28 -11.69
C ASN A 236 -18.44 27.21 -11.28
N ALA A 237 -19.28 28.03 -11.91
CA ALA A 237 -20.72 28.01 -11.66
C ALA A 237 -21.41 26.73 -12.18
N LYS A 238 -20.84 26.11 -13.22
CA LYS A 238 -21.31 24.87 -13.84
C LYS A 238 -20.17 23.85 -13.86
N VAL A 239 -20.52 22.57 -13.91
CA VAL A 239 -19.53 21.49 -14.02
C VAL A 239 -18.77 21.59 -15.36
N PRO A 240 -17.44 21.80 -15.35
CA PRO A 240 -16.64 21.88 -16.56
C PRO A 240 -16.24 20.48 -17.03
N TRP A 241 -17.19 19.75 -17.62
CA TRP A 241 -17.06 18.32 -17.96
C TRP A 241 -15.84 17.98 -18.80
N ASP A 242 -15.57 18.75 -19.86
CA ASP A 242 -14.47 18.45 -20.78
C ASP A 242 -13.11 18.72 -20.12
N ASP A 243 -13.01 19.77 -19.30
CA ASP A 243 -11.79 20.08 -18.55
C ASP A 243 -11.50 19.00 -17.50
N LEU A 244 -12.53 18.56 -16.75
CA LEU A 244 -12.39 17.49 -15.77
C LEU A 244 -11.95 16.18 -16.44
N ARG A 245 -12.58 15.82 -17.57
CA ARG A 245 -12.20 14.63 -18.33
C ARG A 245 -10.77 14.73 -18.85
N TYR A 246 -10.38 15.89 -19.36
CA TYR A 246 -9.01 16.11 -19.80
C TYR A 246 -8.02 15.98 -18.64
N LEU A 247 -8.28 16.62 -17.51
CA LEU A 247 -7.41 16.58 -16.33
C LEU A 247 -7.23 15.14 -15.82
N PHE A 248 -8.31 14.38 -15.62
CA PHE A 248 -8.17 13.03 -15.08
C PHE A 248 -7.58 12.07 -16.12
N GLY A 249 -8.03 12.15 -17.37
CA GLY A 249 -7.68 11.19 -18.42
C GLY A 249 -6.33 11.43 -19.07
N GLU A 250 -5.93 12.69 -19.28
CA GLU A 250 -4.71 13.06 -19.99
C GLU A 250 -3.56 13.43 -19.05
N ILE A 251 -3.87 13.99 -17.88
CA ILE A 251 -2.86 14.50 -16.95
C ILE A 251 -2.66 13.52 -15.79
N MET A 252 -3.69 13.24 -15.00
CA MET A 252 -3.56 12.41 -13.79
C MET A 252 -3.22 10.96 -14.12
N TYR A 253 -4.12 10.26 -14.82
CA TYR A 253 -3.88 8.87 -15.22
C TYR A 253 -3.08 8.81 -16.52
N GLY A 254 -3.39 9.68 -17.48
CA GLY A 254 -2.70 9.74 -18.77
C GLY A 254 -1.21 10.06 -18.68
N GLY A 255 -0.76 10.76 -17.62
CA GLY A 255 0.65 11.04 -17.37
C GLY A 255 1.52 9.80 -17.17
N HIS A 256 0.92 8.69 -16.73
CA HIS A 256 1.61 7.39 -16.60
C HIS A 256 1.65 6.59 -17.90
N ILE A 257 0.76 6.89 -18.83
CA ILE A 257 0.50 6.05 -20.01
C ILE A 257 1.42 6.46 -21.16
N THR A 258 2.23 5.51 -21.62
CA THR A 258 3.21 5.72 -22.70
C THR A 258 2.77 5.17 -24.04
N ASP A 259 1.73 4.32 -24.08
CA ASP A 259 1.17 3.74 -25.31
C ASP A 259 -0.10 4.49 -25.74
N ASP A 260 -0.18 4.88 -27.02
CA ASP A 260 -1.30 5.68 -27.54
C ASP A 260 -2.64 4.94 -27.53
N TRP A 261 -2.63 3.60 -27.69
CA TRP A 261 -3.86 2.80 -27.64
C TRP A 261 -4.38 2.67 -26.22
N ASP A 262 -3.49 2.44 -25.25
CA ASP A 262 -3.83 2.49 -23.83
C ASP A 262 -4.31 3.89 -23.43
N ARG A 263 -3.72 4.96 -23.98
CA ARG A 263 -4.14 6.34 -23.69
C ARG A 263 -5.55 6.60 -24.21
N ARG A 264 -5.86 6.16 -25.44
CA ARG A 264 -7.21 6.19 -26.01
C ARG A 264 -8.19 5.42 -25.14
N LEU A 265 -7.83 4.21 -24.71
CA LEU A 265 -8.66 3.37 -23.85
C LEU A 265 -9.00 4.07 -22.53
N CYS A 266 -7.99 4.64 -21.85
CA CYS A 266 -8.16 5.37 -20.60
C CYS A 266 -9.14 6.53 -20.75
N ARG A 267 -8.99 7.34 -21.81
CA ARG A 267 -9.90 8.44 -22.13
C ARG A 267 -11.33 7.95 -22.39
N THR A 268 -11.49 6.88 -23.15
CA THR A 268 -12.82 6.33 -23.45
C THR A 268 -13.53 5.89 -22.18
N TYR A 269 -12.86 5.16 -21.29
CA TYR A 269 -13.42 4.78 -19.99
C TYR A 269 -13.92 5.99 -19.18
N LEU A 270 -13.10 7.05 -19.13
CA LEU A 270 -13.46 8.24 -18.39
C LEU A 270 -14.64 9.00 -19.03
N SER A 271 -14.68 9.09 -20.36
CA SER A 271 -15.81 9.70 -21.08
C SER A 271 -17.11 8.92 -20.90
N GLU A 272 -17.06 7.59 -20.71
CA GLU A 272 -18.23 6.77 -20.42
C GLU A 272 -18.69 6.89 -18.96
N TYR A 273 -17.77 7.03 -18.00
CA TYR A 273 -18.12 7.10 -16.58
C TYR A 273 -18.46 8.49 -16.06
N VAL A 274 -17.84 9.53 -16.63
CA VAL A 274 -18.01 10.92 -16.20
C VAL A 274 -18.83 11.63 -17.28
N GLN A 275 -20.16 11.60 -17.14
CA GLN A 275 -21.11 12.11 -18.13
C GLN A 275 -22.11 13.09 -17.51
N PRO A 276 -22.54 14.15 -18.21
CA PRO A 276 -23.61 15.03 -17.75
C PRO A 276 -24.87 14.31 -17.26
N GLU A 277 -25.20 13.19 -17.91
CA GLU A 277 -26.38 12.35 -17.64
C GLU A 277 -26.30 11.59 -16.31
N MET A 278 -25.16 11.62 -15.61
CA MET A 278 -25.00 10.98 -14.31
C MET A 278 -25.57 11.81 -13.14
N LEU A 279 -25.87 13.10 -13.39
CA LEU A 279 -26.39 14.05 -12.40
C LEU A 279 -27.91 14.07 -12.36
#